data_AF-A0A4V2A2P9-F1
#
_entry.id   AF-A0A4V2A2P9-F1
#
_cell.length_a   1.000
_cell.length_b   1.000
_cell.length_c   1.000
_cell.angle_alpha   90.00
_cell.angle_beta   90.00
_cell.angle_gamma   90.00
#
_symmetry.space_group_name_H-M   'P 1'
#
loop_
_entity.id
_entity.type
_entity.pdbx_description
1 polymer ?
#
loop_
_entity_poly.entity_id
_entity_poly.type
_entity_poly.pdbx_seq_one_letter_code
_entity_poly.pdbx_strand_id
1 'polypeptide(L)'
;MPDACCPGESARDDQIAHPDDQRHRECRQEDGEPHAPALHETGARQQTEKPVISPVVTRFAPSPTGRLHIGHAFSAIAAHDFARARDGAFLVRIEDIDGTRSRAEHVDAILADLNWLGLEWDGEVLFQSSRLDAYQAVLDDLRARGLIYPCFCTRADIAASASAPHGPEGVVYPATCRGLDAPDLSVPHCWRLDVGAAISVLPRQGEVAPKATEGEDGCAPSTSVLPPPPSALRAATSPWRGRINGLTFTDSRFGTILADPAAHGDIVLARKDAPASYHLAVTIDDAAQGVTDVVRGEDLLAATHVHRLLQALLDLPVPRYHHHALLTGPDGARLAKRHGAPTLAALREAGEDGRALAAALRRGEVPI
;
A
#
# COMPACT_ATOMS: atom_id res chain seq x y z
N MET A 1 -68.50 -18.53 18.75
CA MET A 1 -67.98 -19.54 17.82
C MET A 1 -66.50 -19.70 18.14
N PRO A 2 -66.15 -20.64 19.03
CA PRO A 2 -64.94 -20.60 19.85
C PRO A 2 -63.90 -21.69 19.52
N ASP A 3 -62.71 -21.53 20.11
CA ASP A 3 -61.81 -22.51 20.75
C ASP A 3 -61.40 -23.84 20.08
N ALA A 4 -60.07 -24.02 19.98
CA ALA A 4 -59.30 -25.22 20.37
C ALA A 4 -57.78 -24.84 20.28
N CYS A 5 -56.93 -24.75 21.32
CA CYS A 5 -56.68 -25.63 22.49
C CYS A 5 -56.26 -27.03 22.00
N CYS A 6 -55.17 -27.68 22.38
CA CYS A 6 -54.03 -27.48 23.29
C CYS A 6 -53.08 -28.73 23.06
N PRO A 7 -52.02 -28.95 23.86
CA PRO A 7 -50.79 -29.69 23.50
C PRO A 7 -50.71 -31.12 24.08
N GLY A 8 -49.61 -31.83 23.85
CA GLY A 8 -49.13 -32.92 24.73
C GLY A 8 -47.90 -32.41 25.51
N GLU A 9 -47.92 -32.33 26.85
CA GLU A 9 -47.72 -33.42 27.84
C GLU A 9 -46.33 -34.07 27.71
N SER A 10 -45.51 -34.31 28.73
CA SER A 10 -45.49 -34.11 30.20
C SER A 10 -44.10 -34.66 30.62
N ALA A 11 -43.18 -33.91 31.22
CA ALA A 11 -42.99 -33.64 32.65
C ALA A 11 -42.78 -34.89 33.57
N ARG A 12 -41.71 -34.80 34.39
CA ARG A 12 -41.47 -35.41 35.74
C ARG A 12 -40.90 -36.84 35.77
N ASP A 13 -40.11 -37.29 36.75
CA ASP A 13 -39.44 -36.73 37.93
C ASP A 13 -38.49 -37.84 38.49
N ASP A 14 -37.78 -37.51 39.57
CA ASP A 14 -37.15 -38.40 40.60
C ASP A 14 -35.63 -38.57 40.50
N GLN A 15 -34.83 -37.85 41.31
CA GLN A 15 -34.49 -38.09 42.75
C GLN A 15 -33.75 -39.45 42.92
N ILE A 16 -32.62 -39.62 43.62
CA ILE A 16 -32.31 -39.42 45.06
C ILE A 16 -30.78 -39.60 45.26
N ALA A 17 -30.26 -39.01 46.34
CA ALA A 17 -28.87 -38.95 46.82
C ALA A 17 -28.34 -40.15 47.65
N HIS A 18 -26.98 -40.29 47.70
CA HIS A 18 -26.07 -40.75 48.79
C HIS A 18 -26.30 -42.14 49.48
N PRO A 19 -25.35 -42.76 50.25
CA PRO A 19 -24.19 -42.19 50.97
C PRO A 19 -22.86 -43.04 51.04
N ASP A 20 -21.89 -42.46 51.76
CA ASP A 20 -20.65 -42.94 52.42
C ASP A 20 -20.30 -44.43 52.54
N ASP A 21 -18.99 -44.74 52.46
CA ASP A 21 -18.32 -45.51 53.53
C ASP A 21 -16.82 -45.14 53.64
N GLN A 22 -16.46 -44.63 54.82
CA GLN A 22 -15.09 -44.44 55.29
C GLN A 22 -14.48 -45.79 55.67
N ARG A 23 -13.15 -45.96 55.56
CA ARG A 23 -12.35 -46.56 56.64
C ARG A 23 -10.84 -46.40 56.44
N HIS A 24 -10.20 -46.20 57.59
CA HIS A 24 -8.81 -45.84 57.88
C HIS A 24 -7.78 -46.99 57.79
N ARG A 25 -6.48 -46.58 57.90
CA ARG A 25 -5.23 -47.31 58.24
C ARG A 25 -4.51 -47.92 57.01
N GLU A 26 -3.19 -47.78 56.83
CA GLU A 26 -2.11 -47.92 57.81
C GLU A 26 -0.77 -47.34 57.30
N CYS A 27 0.11 -46.96 58.22
CA CYS A 27 1.49 -46.51 58.01
C CYS A 27 2.47 -47.67 57.75
N ARG A 28 3.47 -47.44 56.88
CA ARG A 28 4.89 -47.92 56.97
C ARG A 28 5.70 -47.20 55.88
N GLN A 29 6.56 -46.24 56.24
CA GLN A 29 8.01 -46.39 56.48
C GLN A 29 8.79 -46.85 55.24
N GLU A 30 9.49 -45.91 54.60
CA GLU A 30 10.88 -46.10 54.16
C GLU A 30 11.66 -44.78 54.34
N ASP A 31 12.87 -44.94 54.86
CA ASP A 31 13.80 -43.94 55.34
C ASP A 31 14.71 -43.39 54.22
N GLY A 32 15.22 -42.16 54.39
CA GLY A 32 16.59 -41.81 53.96
C GLY A 32 16.83 -40.66 52.95
N GLU A 33 16.87 -39.41 53.47
CA GLU A 33 17.81 -38.29 53.17
C GLU A 33 17.96 -37.67 51.74
N PRO A 34 18.51 -36.43 51.58
CA PRO A 34 18.52 -35.23 52.43
C PRO A 34 18.01 -33.95 51.71
N HIS A 35 17.86 -32.87 52.47
CA HIS A 35 17.50 -31.52 52.03
C HIS A 35 18.32 -30.99 50.82
N ALA A 36 17.61 -30.55 49.77
CA ALA A 36 18.08 -29.58 48.78
C ALA A 36 17.35 -28.23 49.00
N PRO A 37 18.02 -27.08 48.84
CA PRO A 37 17.45 -25.78 49.15
C PRO A 37 16.45 -25.35 48.07
N ALA A 38 15.43 -24.61 48.50
CA ALA A 38 14.45 -23.97 47.63
C ALA A 38 15.14 -23.06 46.61
N LEU A 39 15.17 -23.49 45.35
CA LEU A 39 15.42 -22.61 44.22
C LEU A 39 14.08 -21.98 43.85
N HIS A 40 13.95 -20.70 44.19
CA HIS A 40 12.89 -19.83 43.68
C HIS A 40 12.82 -19.97 42.16
N GLU A 41 11.71 -20.49 41.65
CA GLU A 41 11.35 -20.39 40.25
C GLU A 41 11.14 -18.92 39.89
N THR A 42 12.19 -18.21 39.51
CA THR A 42 12.07 -17.00 38.68
C THR A 42 11.89 -17.43 37.23
N GLY A 43 10.79 -18.15 36.97
CA GLY A 43 10.28 -18.36 35.63
C GLY A 43 9.64 -17.06 35.15
N ALA A 44 10.46 -16.10 34.74
CA ALA A 44 9.99 -15.00 33.90
C ALA A 44 9.44 -15.64 32.62
N ARG A 45 8.12 -15.85 32.58
CA ARG A 45 7.41 -16.20 31.36
C ARG A 45 7.64 -15.05 30.40
N GLN A 46 8.63 -15.19 29.53
CA GLN A 46 8.75 -14.38 28.34
C GLN A 46 7.47 -14.64 27.56
N GLN A 47 6.51 -13.73 27.67
CA GLN A 47 5.41 -13.64 26.74
C GLN A 47 6.07 -13.40 25.39
N THR A 48 6.21 -14.45 24.59
CA THR A 48 6.50 -14.31 23.17
C THR A 48 5.30 -13.57 22.60
N GLU A 49 5.41 -12.25 22.47
CA GLU A 49 4.43 -11.45 21.76
C GLU A 49 4.26 -12.09 20.39
N LYS A 50 3.10 -12.71 20.15
CA LYS A 50 2.70 -13.13 18.81
C LYS A 50 2.79 -11.87 17.95
N PRO A 51 3.48 -11.90 16.80
CA PRO A 51 3.51 -10.74 15.93
C PRO A 51 2.06 -10.39 15.60
N VAL A 52 1.64 -9.17 15.92
CA VAL A 52 0.38 -8.63 15.43
C VAL A 52 0.57 -8.48 13.93
N ILE A 53 0.18 -9.51 13.17
CA ILE A 53 0.13 -9.45 11.71
C ILE A 53 -1.00 -8.47 11.42
N SER A 54 -0.66 -7.23 11.07
CA SER A 54 -1.64 -6.30 10.50
C SER A 54 -2.33 -7.00 9.33
N PRO A 55 -3.66 -6.89 9.20
CA PRO A 55 -4.38 -7.53 8.11
C PRO A 55 -3.82 -7.05 6.76
N VAL A 56 -3.69 -7.98 5.81
CA VAL A 56 -3.20 -7.65 4.46
C VAL A 56 -4.18 -6.70 3.78
N VAL A 57 -3.66 -5.62 3.21
CA VAL A 57 -4.43 -4.67 2.38
C VAL A 57 -3.69 -4.48 1.07
N THR A 58 -4.33 -4.88 -0.03
CA THR A 58 -3.87 -4.62 -1.41
C THR A 58 -4.81 -3.64 -2.08
N ARG A 59 -4.42 -3.15 -3.27
CA ARG A 59 -5.28 -2.31 -4.10
C ARG A 59 -5.04 -2.49 -5.59
N PHE A 60 -6.10 -2.39 -6.37
CA PHE A 60 -6.02 -2.14 -7.80
C PHE A 60 -6.26 -0.65 -8.09
N ALA A 61 -5.29 0.00 -8.71
CA ALA A 61 -5.27 1.45 -8.89
C ALA A 61 -5.17 1.87 -10.38
N PRO A 62 -6.23 1.68 -11.20
CA PRO A 62 -6.20 2.04 -12.60
C PRO A 62 -6.43 3.55 -12.82
N SER A 63 -5.73 4.13 -13.80
CA SER A 63 -6.08 5.46 -14.32
C SER A 63 -7.15 5.35 -15.41
N PRO A 64 -8.25 6.14 -15.37
CA PRO A 64 -9.35 6.06 -16.33
C PRO A 64 -9.03 6.80 -17.64
N THR A 65 -7.90 6.44 -18.27
CA THR A 65 -7.39 7.04 -19.52
C THR A 65 -7.57 6.14 -20.75
N GLY A 66 -8.27 5.03 -20.56
CA GLY A 66 -8.68 4.09 -21.59
C GLY A 66 -9.31 2.85 -20.98
N ARG A 67 -9.80 1.95 -21.83
CA ARG A 67 -10.37 0.67 -21.41
C ARG A 67 -9.30 -0.28 -20.86
N LEU A 68 -9.71 -1.18 -19.96
CA LEU A 68 -8.83 -2.23 -19.43
C LEU A 68 -8.52 -3.28 -20.49
N HIS A 69 -7.39 -3.97 -20.30
CA HIS A 69 -6.91 -5.05 -21.17
C HIS A 69 -6.50 -6.23 -20.29
N ILE A 70 -6.15 -7.36 -20.91
CA ILE A 70 -5.77 -8.60 -20.19
C ILE A 70 -4.63 -8.37 -19.18
N GLY A 71 -3.63 -7.54 -19.50
CA GLY A 71 -2.59 -7.17 -18.55
C GLY A 71 -3.12 -6.49 -17.29
N HIS A 72 -4.12 -5.61 -17.43
CA HIS A 72 -4.79 -4.98 -16.29
C HIS A 72 -5.64 -5.99 -15.50
N ALA A 73 -6.35 -6.89 -16.19
CA ALA A 73 -7.09 -7.97 -15.54
C ALA A 73 -6.16 -8.82 -14.67
N PHE A 74 -5.01 -9.21 -15.21
CA PHE A 74 -4.02 -9.99 -14.48
C PHE A 74 -3.50 -9.27 -13.23
N SER A 75 -3.16 -7.98 -13.34
CA SER A 75 -2.74 -7.19 -12.17
C SER A 75 -3.85 -7.09 -11.11
N ALA A 76 -5.10 -6.90 -11.52
CA ALA A 76 -6.25 -6.86 -10.61
C ALA A 76 -6.48 -8.20 -9.92
N ILE A 77 -6.48 -9.31 -10.68
CA ILE A 77 -6.61 -10.68 -10.17
C ILE A 77 -5.50 -10.99 -9.18
N ALA A 78 -4.24 -10.67 -9.52
CA ALA A 78 -3.10 -10.94 -8.65
C ALA A 78 -3.20 -10.19 -7.32
N ALA A 79 -3.59 -8.90 -7.34
CA ALA A 79 -3.79 -8.12 -6.12
C ALA A 79 -4.98 -8.62 -5.29
N HIS A 80 -6.10 -8.96 -5.94
CA HIS A 80 -7.29 -9.51 -5.30
C HIS A 80 -7.00 -10.85 -4.63
N ASP A 81 -6.45 -11.80 -5.37
CA ASP A 81 -6.18 -13.15 -4.88
C ASP A 81 -5.10 -13.15 -3.78
N PHE A 82 -4.12 -12.23 -3.87
CA PHE A 82 -3.14 -12.07 -2.81
C PHE A 82 -3.78 -11.70 -1.47
N ALA A 83 -4.75 -10.77 -1.48
CA ALA A 83 -5.52 -10.38 -0.31
C ALA A 83 -6.44 -11.52 0.16
N ARG A 84 -7.25 -12.10 -0.74
CA ARG A 84 -8.21 -13.16 -0.38
C ARG A 84 -7.53 -14.41 0.18
N ALA A 85 -6.36 -14.79 -0.33
CA ALA A 85 -5.59 -15.93 0.20
C ALA A 85 -5.03 -15.70 1.62
N ARG A 86 -5.15 -14.48 2.16
CA ARG A 86 -4.63 -14.08 3.48
C ARG A 86 -5.71 -13.42 4.35
N ASP A 87 -6.97 -13.64 4.02
CA ASP A 87 -8.12 -13.03 4.70
C ASP A 87 -8.00 -11.50 4.80
N GLY A 88 -7.39 -10.89 3.78
CA GLY A 88 -7.12 -9.46 3.68
C GLY A 88 -8.16 -8.69 2.86
N ALA A 89 -7.96 -7.38 2.79
CA ALA A 89 -8.78 -6.44 2.03
C ALA A 89 -8.18 -6.15 0.64
N PHE A 90 -9.04 -6.11 -0.37
CA PHE A 90 -8.72 -5.68 -1.72
C PHE A 90 -9.47 -4.39 -2.04
N LEU A 91 -8.73 -3.28 -2.17
CA LEU A 91 -9.31 -1.96 -2.43
C LEU A 91 -9.28 -1.60 -3.91
N VAL A 92 -10.16 -0.70 -4.34
CA VAL A 92 -10.11 -0.09 -5.67
C VAL A 92 -9.90 1.42 -5.54
N ARG A 93 -8.93 1.94 -6.29
CA ARG A 93 -8.61 3.38 -6.36
C ARG A 93 -8.57 3.86 -7.80
N ILE A 94 -9.35 4.87 -8.14
CA ILE A 94 -9.33 5.48 -9.46
C ILE A 94 -8.30 6.61 -9.47
N GLU A 95 -7.27 6.47 -10.31
CA GLU A 95 -6.19 7.46 -10.48
C GLU A 95 -6.55 8.51 -11.53
N ASP A 96 -7.52 9.38 -11.21
CA ASP A 96 -8.18 10.34 -12.13
C ASP A 96 -7.63 11.78 -12.07
N ILE A 97 -6.43 11.98 -11.53
CA ILE A 97 -5.78 13.31 -11.42
C ILE A 97 -5.24 13.86 -12.74
N ASP A 98 -5.18 13.03 -13.80
CA ASP A 98 -4.87 13.51 -15.14
C ASP A 98 -6.15 14.01 -15.83
N GLY A 99 -6.54 15.26 -15.55
CA GLY A 99 -7.83 15.81 -15.99
C GLY A 99 -8.04 15.81 -17.51
N THR A 100 -6.97 15.91 -18.31
CA THR A 100 -7.11 15.92 -19.77
C THR A 100 -7.40 14.54 -20.36
N ARG A 101 -6.90 13.48 -19.71
CA ARG A 101 -7.01 12.09 -20.17
C ARG A 101 -8.06 11.27 -19.43
N SER A 102 -8.48 11.70 -18.23
CA SER A 102 -9.46 11.00 -17.41
C SER A 102 -10.88 11.21 -17.94
N ARG A 103 -11.66 10.13 -18.06
CA ARG A 103 -13.04 10.14 -18.55
C ARG A 103 -13.95 9.30 -17.66
N ALA A 104 -15.12 9.83 -17.31
CA ALA A 104 -16.09 9.13 -16.45
C ALA A 104 -16.54 7.78 -17.07
N GLU A 105 -16.74 7.72 -18.38
CA GLU A 105 -17.08 6.48 -19.09
C GLU A 105 -16.04 5.36 -18.91
N HIS A 106 -14.77 5.71 -18.68
CA HIS A 106 -13.72 4.73 -18.40
C HIS A 106 -13.78 4.23 -16.96
N VAL A 107 -14.25 5.05 -16.01
CA VAL A 107 -14.50 4.62 -14.62
C VAL A 107 -15.60 3.57 -14.60
N ASP A 108 -16.74 3.85 -15.23
CA ASP A 108 -17.87 2.90 -15.27
C ASP A 108 -17.46 1.58 -15.95
N ALA A 109 -16.71 1.67 -17.05
CA ALA A 109 -16.17 0.49 -17.73
C ALA A 109 -15.21 -0.31 -16.84
N ILE A 110 -14.30 0.35 -16.11
CA ILE A 110 -13.37 -0.31 -15.17
C ILE A 110 -14.15 -1.10 -14.12
N LEU A 111 -15.14 -0.48 -13.46
CA LEU A 111 -15.91 -1.14 -12.41
C LEU A 111 -16.77 -2.28 -12.96
N ALA A 112 -17.35 -2.10 -14.16
CA ALA A 112 -18.09 -3.16 -14.84
C ALA A 112 -17.18 -4.35 -15.21
N ASP A 113 -15.96 -4.09 -15.66
CA ASP A 113 -15.00 -5.13 -16.03
C ASP A 113 -14.51 -5.91 -14.79
N LEU A 114 -14.27 -5.24 -13.65
CA LEU A 114 -13.93 -5.93 -12.39
C LEU A 114 -15.07 -6.84 -11.90
N ASN A 115 -16.31 -6.35 -11.94
CA ASN A 115 -17.50 -7.16 -11.60
C ASN A 115 -17.65 -8.36 -12.54
N TRP A 116 -17.45 -8.16 -13.85
CA TRP A 116 -17.53 -9.22 -14.85
C TRP A 116 -16.46 -10.30 -14.65
N LEU A 117 -15.24 -9.92 -14.23
CA LEU A 117 -14.19 -10.85 -13.82
C LEU A 117 -14.49 -11.60 -12.51
N GLY A 118 -15.50 -11.15 -11.74
CA GLY A 118 -15.84 -11.69 -10.43
C GLY A 118 -14.88 -11.24 -9.31
N LEU A 119 -14.34 -10.03 -9.41
CA LEU A 119 -13.44 -9.44 -8.41
C LEU A 119 -14.21 -8.49 -7.51
N GLU A 120 -14.58 -8.96 -6.32
CA GLU A 120 -15.24 -8.14 -5.30
C GLU A 120 -14.18 -7.35 -4.51
N TRP A 121 -14.43 -6.05 -4.30
CA TRP A 121 -13.55 -5.18 -3.52
C TRP A 121 -14.19 -4.74 -2.21
N ASP A 122 -13.34 -4.38 -1.26
CA ASP A 122 -13.72 -3.97 0.09
C ASP A 122 -13.72 -2.44 0.21
N GLY A 123 -14.70 -1.89 0.94
CA GLY A 123 -14.83 -0.46 1.18
C GLY A 123 -15.30 0.35 -0.03
N GLU A 124 -15.25 1.67 0.11
CA GLU A 124 -15.62 2.59 -0.96
C GLU A 124 -14.49 2.75 -1.99
N VAL A 125 -14.87 2.95 -3.26
CA VAL A 125 -13.92 3.29 -4.32
C VAL A 125 -13.35 4.68 -4.03
N LEU A 126 -12.03 4.76 -3.91
CA LEU A 126 -11.35 6.04 -3.69
C LEU A 126 -11.04 6.71 -5.04
N PHE A 127 -11.31 8.00 -5.15
CA PHE A 127 -10.95 8.82 -6.32
C PHE A 127 -9.81 9.76 -5.93
N GLN A 128 -8.74 9.79 -6.71
CA GLN A 128 -7.62 10.69 -6.42
C GLN A 128 -7.99 12.17 -6.59
N SER A 129 -8.95 12.47 -7.45
CA SER A 129 -9.51 13.81 -7.64
C SER A 129 -10.19 14.38 -6.40
N SER A 130 -10.61 13.55 -5.43
CA SER A 130 -11.15 14.02 -4.15
C SER A 130 -10.08 14.30 -3.10
N ARG A 131 -8.79 14.11 -3.43
CA ARG A 131 -7.65 14.17 -2.49
C ARG A 131 -6.63 15.25 -2.83
N LEU A 132 -6.99 16.19 -3.69
CA LEU A 132 -6.08 17.24 -4.16
C LEU A 132 -5.49 18.06 -3.01
N ASP A 133 -6.30 18.35 -1.98
CA ASP A 133 -5.84 19.10 -0.80
C ASP A 133 -4.74 18.35 -0.03
N ALA A 134 -4.81 17.02 0.04
CA ALA A 134 -3.78 16.21 0.70
C ALA A 134 -2.45 16.27 -0.06
N TYR A 135 -2.50 16.27 -1.40
CA TYR A 135 -1.31 16.40 -2.22
C TYR A 135 -0.72 17.82 -2.14
N GLN A 136 -1.58 18.83 -2.13
CA GLN A 136 -1.17 20.23 -2.01
C GLN A 136 -0.47 20.48 -0.67
N ALA A 137 -1.01 19.95 0.44
CA ALA A 137 -0.39 20.07 1.76
C ALA A 137 1.04 19.48 1.80
N VAL A 138 1.26 18.35 1.12
CA VAL A 138 2.60 17.75 1.01
C VAL A 138 3.52 18.58 0.12
N LEU A 139 3.04 19.11 -0.99
CA LEU A 139 3.83 20.01 -1.85
C LEU A 139 4.25 21.27 -1.09
N ASP A 140 3.35 21.84 -0.28
CA ASP A 140 3.63 23.02 0.54
C ASP A 140 4.69 22.72 1.61
N ASP A 141 4.63 21.56 2.30
CA ASP A 141 5.68 21.12 3.23
C ASP A 141 7.03 20.96 2.54
N LEU A 142 7.07 20.22 1.43
CA LEU A 142 8.31 19.98 0.68
C LEU A 142 8.91 21.30 0.15
N ARG A 143 8.06 22.26 -0.22
CA ARG A 143 8.49 23.61 -0.61
C ARG A 143 9.05 24.40 0.55
N ALA A 144 8.37 24.39 1.70
CA ALA A 144 8.81 25.07 2.91
C ALA A 144 10.17 24.53 3.40
N ARG A 145 10.43 23.24 3.18
CA ARG A 145 11.71 22.57 3.45
C ARG A 145 12.79 22.80 2.38
N GLY A 146 12.48 23.51 1.30
CA GLY A 146 13.41 23.77 0.20
C GLY A 146 13.78 22.53 -0.62
N LEU A 147 12.95 21.49 -0.61
CA LEU A 147 13.23 20.21 -1.28
C LEU A 147 12.67 20.14 -2.70
N ILE A 148 11.76 21.04 -3.05
CA ILE A 148 11.21 21.13 -4.41
C ILE A 148 11.45 22.51 -5.01
N TYR A 149 11.57 22.57 -6.33
CA TYR A 149 11.78 23.80 -7.08
C TYR A 149 10.94 23.83 -8.37
N PRO A 150 10.59 25.01 -8.90
CA PRO A 150 9.86 25.14 -10.14
C PRO A 150 10.77 24.86 -11.34
N CYS A 151 10.27 24.09 -12.30
CA CYS A 151 10.94 23.80 -13.56
C CYS A 151 10.06 24.21 -14.74
N PHE A 152 10.66 24.99 -15.64
CA PHE A 152 10.03 25.55 -16.85
C PHE A 152 10.40 24.79 -18.12
N CYS A 153 11.33 23.83 -18.05
CA CYS A 153 11.76 23.05 -19.21
C CYS A 153 10.61 22.21 -19.78
N THR A 154 10.42 22.28 -21.09
CA THR A 154 9.56 21.37 -21.83
C THR A 154 10.23 20.00 -22.02
N ARG A 155 9.46 19.00 -22.43
CA ARG A 155 10.02 17.68 -22.79
C ARG A 155 11.03 17.78 -23.94
N ALA A 156 10.80 18.70 -24.89
CA ALA A 156 11.70 18.94 -26.01
C ALA A 156 13.03 19.52 -25.53
N ASP A 157 13.00 20.49 -24.61
CA ASP A 157 14.21 21.08 -24.02
C ASP A 157 15.06 20.02 -23.30
N ILE A 158 14.40 19.14 -22.54
CA ILE A 158 15.07 18.07 -21.80
C ILE A 158 15.68 17.05 -22.77
N ALA A 159 14.94 16.63 -23.79
CA ALA A 159 15.41 15.65 -24.77
C ALA A 159 16.54 16.18 -25.66
N ALA A 160 16.56 17.50 -25.94
CA ALA A 160 17.60 18.15 -26.72
C ALA A 160 18.88 18.43 -25.91
N SER A 161 18.83 18.29 -24.58
CA SER A 161 19.96 18.57 -23.71
C SER A 161 21.02 17.48 -23.82
N ALA A 162 22.17 17.82 -24.41
CA ALA A 162 23.33 16.92 -24.53
C ALA A 162 23.91 16.47 -23.18
N SER A 163 23.62 17.20 -22.10
CA SER A 163 24.05 16.87 -20.74
C SER A 163 23.08 15.96 -19.97
N ALA A 164 21.92 15.62 -20.56
CA ALA A 164 20.91 14.84 -19.86
C ALA A 164 21.34 13.36 -19.76
N PRO A 165 21.52 12.80 -18.55
CA PRO A 165 21.90 11.41 -18.39
C PRO A 165 20.75 10.47 -18.80
N HIS A 166 21.05 9.18 -18.94
CA HIS A 166 20.02 8.15 -19.08
C HIS A 166 19.85 7.43 -17.74
N GLY A 167 18.60 7.35 -17.30
CA GLY A 167 18.18 6.65 -16.09
C GLY A 167 17.17 5.54 -16.43
N PRO A 168 16.65 4.84 -15.40
CA PRO A 168 15.81 3.66 -15.57
C PRO A 168 14.54 3.92 -16.39
N GLU A 169 14.00 5.14 -16.34
CA GLU A 169 12.76 5.55 -17.03
C GLU A 169 13.02 6.46 -18.24
N GLY A 170 14.26 6.54 -18.71
CA GLY A 170 14.67 7.33 -19.88
C GLY A 170 15.56 8.51 -19.54
N VAL A 171 15.40 9.61 -20.27
CA VAL A 171 16.25 10.81 -20.12
C VAL A 171 16.02 11.45 -18.74
N VAL A 172 17.08 11.56 -17.96
CA VAL A 172 17.10 12.18 -16.64
C VAL A 172 17.18 13.69 -16.80
N TYR A 173 16.44 14.42 -15.96
CA TYR A 173 16.45 15.87 -15.99
C TYR A 173 17.86 16.43 -15.68
N PRO A 174 18.42 17.31 -16.54
CA PRO A 174 19.78 17.85 -16.38
C PRO A 174 19.92 18.95 -15.30
N ALA A 175 18.93 19.11 -14.41
CA ALA A 175 18.92 20.11 -13.34
C ALA A 175 18.96 21.59 -13.80
N THR A 176 18.56 21.90 -15.04
CA THR A 176 18.67 23.24 -15.65
C THR A 176 18.02 24.38 -14.86
N CYS A 177 16.86 24.13 -14.26
CA CYS A 177 16.09 25.12 -13.48
C CYS A 177 16.34 25.02 -11.97
N ARG A 178 17.27 24.17 -11.54
CA ARG A 178 17.60 24.04 -10.12
C ARG A 178 18.33 25.30 -9.66
N GLY A 179 17.92 25.87 -8.54
CA GLY A 179 18.59 27.03 -7.94
C GLY A 179 18.39 28.36 -8.68
N LEU A 180 17.34 28.50 -9.49
CA LEU A 180 16.97 29.79 -10.08
C LEU A 180 16.67 30.81 -8.98
N ASP A 181 17.24 32.01 -9.11
CA ASP A 181 16.94 33.13 -8.23
C ASP A 181 15.63 33.81 -8.67
N ALA A 182 14.71 33.99 -7.72
CA ALA A 182 13.39 34.60 -7.91
C ALA A 182 12.63 34.21 -9.22
N PRO A 183 12.34 32.92 -9.45
CA PRO A 183 11.65 32.48 -10.66
C PRO A 183 10.21 33.02 -10.74
N ASP A 184 9.79 33.44 -11.95
CA ASP A 184 8.41 33.88 -12.20
C ASP A 184 7.44 32.68 -12.20
N LEU A 185 6.75 32.49 -11.07
CA LEU A 185 5.78 31.41 -10.89
C LEU A 185 4.45 31.62 -11.64
N SER A 186 4.24 32.78 -12.29
CA SER A 186 3.07 32.99 -13.15
C SER A 186 3.18 32.23 -14.48
N VAL A 187 4.40 31.90 -14.89
CA VAL A 187 4.67 31.08 -16.08
C VAL A 187 4.35 29.61 -15.79
N PRO A 188 3.75 28.85 -16.73
CA PRO A 188 3.53 27.43 -16.56
C PRO A 188 4.82 26.67 -16.19
N HIS A 189 4.76 25.93 -15.09
CA HIS A 189 5.88 25.15 -14.57
C HIS A 189 5.39 23.81 -13.99
N CYS A 190 6.35 22.94 -13.71
CA CYS A 190 6.16 21.77 -12.86
C CYS A 190 6.99 21.90 -11.58
N TRP A 191 6.56 21.27 -10.50
CA TRP A 191 7.35 21.15 -9.29
C TRP A 191 8.20 19.90 -9.38
N ARG A 192 9.52 20.05 -9.21
CA ARG A 192 10.47 18.94 -9.17
C ARG A 192 11.06 18.77 -7.78
N LEU A 193 11.19 17.53 -7.35
CA LEU A 193 11.97 17.14 -6.18
C LEU A 193 13.46 17.22 -6.53
N ASP A 194 14.24 18.01 -5.78
CA ASP A 194 15.69 17.88 -5.78
C ASP A 194 16.05 16.60 -5.01
N VAL A 195 16.36 15.53 -5.74
CA VAL A 195 16.62 14.22 -5.13
C VAL A 195 17.91 14.25 -4.30
N GLY A 196 18.90 15.05 -4.69
CA GLY A 196 20.13 15.19 -3.91
C GLY A 196 19.88 15.86 -2.56
N ALA A 197 19.15 16.99 -2.57
CA ALA A 197 18.75 17.68 -1.34
C ALA A 197 17.88 16.78 -0.46
N ALA A 198 16.91 16.08 -1.06
CA ALA A 198 16.04 15.13 -0.37
C ALA A 198 16.81 14.02 0.35
N ILE A 199 17.77 13.36 -0.33
CA ILE A 199 18.60 12.33 0.30
C ILE A 199 19.44 12.93 1.43
N SER A 200 19.94 14.16 1.26
CA SER A 200 20.84 14.81 2.24
C SER A 200 20.18 15.13 3.59
N VAL A 201 18.86 15.36 3.60
CA VAL A 201 18.10 15.67 4.83
C VAL A 201 17.60 14.43 5.56
N LEU A 202 17.74 13.25 4.97
CA LEU A 202 17.37 12.01 5.65
C LEU A 202 18.38 11.71 6.76
N PRO A 203 17.91 11.24 7.93
CA PRO A 203 18.78 10.99 9.07
C PRO A 203 19.89 10.02 8.69
N ARG A 204 21.13 10.45 8.92
CA ARG A 204 22.31 9.58 8.81
C ARG A 204 22.36 8.69 10.04
N GLN A 205 23.05 7.57 9.91
CA GLN A 205 23.17 6.58 10.99
C GLN A 205 23.48 7.22 12.36
N GLY A 206 22.69 6.84 13.37
CA GLY A 206 23.01 7.14 14.78
C GLY A 206 22.52 8.49 15.29
N GLU A 207 21.93 9.35 14.46
CA GLU A 207 21.32 10.60 14.91
C GLU A 207 19.83 10.40 15.21
N VAL A 208 19.48 10.44 16.50
CA VAL A 208 18.07 10.52 16.93
C VAL A 208 17.64 11.97 16.75
N ALA A 209 16.57 12.21 15.99
CA ALA A 209 15.96 13.53 15.88
C ALA A 209 15.70 14.10 17.29
N PRO A 210 16.03 15.38 17.58
CA PRO A 210 15.78 15.94 18.89
C PRO A 210 14.28 15.83 19.20
N LYS A 211 13.97 15.18 20.34
CA LYS A 211 12.62 15.08 20.86
C LYS A 211 12.10 16.51 21.05
N ALA A 212 11.05 16.87 20.31
CA ALA A 212 10.30 18.08 20.62
C ALA A 212 9.79 17.95 22.05
N THR A 213 10.11 18.93 22.89
CA THR A 213 9.66 19.00 24.29
C THR A 213 8.14 19.11 24.29
N GLU A 214 7.48 18.07 24.80
CA GLU A 214 6.04 18.04 25.02
C GLU A 214 5.68 19.06 26.11
N GLY A 215 4.83 20.02 25.76
CA GLY A 215 4.11 20.87 26.72
C GLY A 215 2.72 20.27 26.94
N GLU A 216 2.39 20.04 28.20
CA GLU A 216 1.11 19.51 28.67
C GLU A 216 -0.02 20.54 28.52
N ASP A 217 -1.20 20.07 28.08
CA ASP A 217 -2.52 20.26 28.72
C ASP A 217 -3.69 20.34 27.71
N GLY A 218 -4.75 19.55 27.98
CA GLY A 218 -6.13 19.93 27.65
C GLY A 218 -6.96 18.94 26.83
N CYS A 219 -7.85 18.21 27.51
CA CYS A 219 -8.85 17.27 26.97
C CYS A 219 -10.19 17.95 26.60
N ALA A 220 -10.80 17.59 25.46
CA ALA A 220 -12.27 17.35 25.28
C ALA A 220 -12.63 16.89 23.84
N PRO A 221 -13.78 16.20 23.62
CA PRO A 221 -14.01 15.34 22.43
C PRO A 221 -15.03 15.91 21.42
N SER A 222 -14.98 15.45 20.15
CA SER A 222 -16.15 15.13 19.29
C SER A 222 -15.74 14.75 17.86
N THR A 223 -16.31 13.64 17.40
CA THR A 223 -16.52 13.10 16.04
C THR A 223 -16.25 14.03 14.83
N SER A 224 -15.30 13.61 13.99
CA SER A 224 -15.21 13.92 12.56
C SER A 224 -14.28 12.90 11.88
N VAL A 225 -14.79 12.19 10.87
CA VAL A 225 -14.04 11.19 10.08
C VAL A 225 -13.29 11.92 8.97
N LEU A 226 -12.14 12.50 9.31
CA LEU A 226 -11.10 12.93 8.37
C LEU A 226 -9.74 12.64 9.05
N PRO A 227 -8.77 12.01 8.37
CA PRO A 227 -7.44 11.82 8.94
C PRO A 227 -6.79 13.20 9.18
N PRO A 228 -6.04 13.38 10.30
CA PRO A 228 -5.43 14.66 10.61
C PRO A 228 -4.32 15.01 9.60
N PRO A 229 -4.02 16.31 9.40
CA PRO A 229 -2.88 16.75 8.60
C PRO A 229 -1.55 16.21 9.17
N PRO A 230 -0.49 16.06 8.35
CA PRO A 230 0.73 15.32 8.69
C PRO A 230 1.61 15.91 9.82
N SER A 231 1.12 16.89 10.59
CA SER A 231 1.80 17.40 11.78
C SER A 231 1.42 16.69 13.09
N ALA A 232 0.47 15.74 13.09
CA ALA A 232 0.00 15.06 14.30
C ALA A 232 0.38 13.58 14.46
N LEU A 233 1.16 12.99 13.55
CA LEU A 233 1.67 11.61 13.73
C LEU A 233 2.99 11.61 14.52
N ARG A 234 2.98 12.16 15.73
CA ARG A 234 4.07 11.95 16.71
C ARG A 234 3.56 11.03 17.82
N ALA A 235 3.71 9.72 17.61
CA ALA A 235 3.96 8.70 18.64
C ALA A 235 3.67 7.29 18.08
N ALA A 236 4.63 6.75 17.34
CA ALA A 236 4.91 5.32 17.35
C ALA A 236 6.39 5.18 17.02
N THR A 237 7.23 4.99 18.04
CA THR A 237 8.64 4.65 17.88
C THR A 237 8.73 3.33 17.12
N SER A 238 8.89 3.41 15.81
CA SER A 238 8.95 2.24 14.94
C SER A 238 10.24 1.45 15.22
N PRO A 239 10.16 0.14 15.54
CA PRO A 239 11.30 -0.65 16.01
C PRO A 239 12.22 -1.18 14.90
N TRP A 240 12.21 -0.58 13.70
CA TRP A 240 13.10 -1.01 12.60
C TRP A 240 14.56 -0.64 12.89
N ARG A 241 15.22 -1.47 13.71
CA ARG A 241 16.67 -1.54 13.84
C ARG A 241 17.25 -2.23 12.61
N GLY A 242 17.97 -1.47 11.79
CA GLY A 242 18.84 -1.95 10.71
C GLY A 242 19.14 -0.81 9.73
N ARG A 243 20.03 0.15 10.04
CA ARG A 243 21.49 0.11 9.80
C ARG A 243 21.85 -0.39 8.39
N ILE A 244 21.88 0.50 7.37
CA ILE A 244 23.00 0.87 6.45
C ILE A 244 22.59 2.25 5.85
N ASN A 245 23.51 3.09 5.34
CA ASN A 245 23.26 4.40 4.70
C ASN A 245 22.42 4.30 3.39
N GLY A 246 21.23 3.71 3.45
CA GLY A 246 20.39 3.62 2.28
C GLY A 246 19.01 3.09 2.60
N LEU A 247 18.03 3.70 1.95
CA LEU A 247 16.66 3.28 2.03
C LEU A 247 16.53 1.90 1.40
N THR A 248 15.84 0.97 2.05
CA THR A 248 15.57 -0.36 1.48
C THR A 248 14.07 -0.61 1.35
N PHE A 249 13.69 -1.46 0.41
CA PHE A 249 12.35 -2.05 0.32
C PHE A 249 12.45 -3.55 0.06
N THR A 250 11.40 -4.30 0.40
CA THR A 250 11.36 -5.75 0.17
C THR A 250 10.41 -6.06 -0.96
N ASP A 251 10.88 -6.87 -1.90
CA ASP A 251 10.07 -7.44 -2.97
C ASP A 251 10.05 -8.98 -2.86
N SER A 252 8.90 -9.62 -3.08
CA SER A 252 8.80 -11.08 -2.95
C SER A 252 9.60 -11.87 -3.99
N ARG A 253 9.90 -11.28 -5.15
CA ARG A 253 10.65 -11.91 -6.24
C ARG A 253 12.12 -11.51 -6.22
N PHE A 254 12.43 -10.27 -5.85
CA PHE A 254 13.78 -9.71 -5.90
C PHE A 254 14.47 -9.60 -4.52
N GLY A 255 13.78 -9.97 -3.44
CA GLY A 255 14.31 -9.89 -2.08
C GLY A 255 14.40 -8.45 -1.57
N THR A 256 15.32 -8.20 -0.64
CA THR A 256 15.57 -6.85 -0.12
C THR A 256 16.44 -6.07 -1.10
N ILE A 257 15.92 -4.94 -1.59
CA ILE A 257 16.58 -4.04 -2.54
C ILE A 257 17.02 -2.77 -1.82
N LEU A 258 18.25 -2.34 -2.11
CA LEU A 258 18.73 -0.99 -1.78
C LEU A 258 18.15 0.00 -2.79
N ALA A 259 17.34 0.94 -2.32
CA ALA A 259 16.75 1.96 -3.16
C ALA A 259 17.82 2.95 -3.63
N ASP A 260 17.78 3.23 -4.92
CA ASP A 260 18.61 4.19 -5.64
C ASP A 260 17.72 5.24 -6.34
N PRO A 261 17.17 6.20 -5.58
CA PRO A 261 16.40 7.28 -6.16
C PRO A 261 17.26 8.23 -7.01
N ALA A 262 18.58 8.31 -6.74
CA ALA A 262 19.49 9.21 -7.46
C ALA A 262 19.57 8.86 -8.96
N ALA A 263 19.44 7.57 -9.32
CA ALA A 263 19.37 7.13 -10.71
C ALA A 263 18.22 7.73 -11.53
N HIS A 264 17.18 8.27 -10.88
CA HIS A 264 16.03 8.91 -11.55
C HIS A 264 16.23 10.43 -11.75
N GLY A 265 17.25 11.04 -11.12
CA GLY A 265 17.45 12.48 -11.05
C GLY A 265 16.25 13.22 -10.45
N ASP A 266 16.02 14.48 -10.83
CA ASP A 266 14.97 15.28 -10.19
C ASP A 266 13.56 15.03 -10.75
N ILE A 267 12.67 14.60 -9.86
CA ILE A 267 11.41 13.95 -10.20
C ILE A 267 10.27 14.96 -10.18
N VAL A 268 9.40 14.91 -11.18
CA VAL A 268 8.20 15.76 -11.19
C VAL A 268 7.22 15.27 -10.12
N LEU A 269 6.83 16.16 -9.20
CA LEU A 269 5.82 15.91 -8.17
C LEU A 269 4.46 16.54 -8.46
N ALA A 270 4.41 17.59 -9.28
CA ALA A 270 3.18 18.21 -9.73
C ALA A 270 3.39 18.99 -11.03
N ARG A 271 2.32 19.18 -11.81
CA ARG A 271 2.30 20.00 -13.02
C ARG A 271 1.10 20.94 -13.01
N LYS A 272 1.12 21.96 -13.86
CA LYS A 272 -0.03 22.86 -14.05
C LYS A 272 -1.32 22.12 -14.46
N ASP A 273 -1.20 21.07 -15.28
CA ASP A 273 -2.31 20.28 -15.81
C ASP A 273 -2.67 19.06 -14.96
N ALA A 274 -1.84 18.73 -13.97
CA ALA A 274 -2.02 17.59 -13.08
C ALA A 274 -1.50 17.98 -11.68
N PRO A 275 -2.38 18.25 -10.70
CA PRO A 275 -2.02 18.83 -9.40
C PRO A 275 -1.09 17.95 -8.56
N ALA A 276 -0.97 16.67 -8.90
CA ALA A 276 0.03 15.75 -8.38
C ALA A 276 0.54 14.82 -9.49
N SER A 277 1.78 14.34 -9.35
CA SER A 277 2.30 13.26 -10.18
C SER A 277 1.87 11.90 -9.62
N TYR A 278 1.96 10.88 -10.47
CA TYR A 278 1.75 9.49 -10.07
C TYR A 278 2.55 9.12 -8.80
N HIS A 279 3.85 9.44 -8.77
CA HIS A 279 4.72 9.08 -7.65
C HIS A 279 4.28 9.71 -6.32
N LEU A 280 3.83 10.97 -6.36
CA LEU A 280 3.35 11.65 -5.16
C LEU A 280 2.03 11.05 -4.68
N ALA A 281 1.04 10.99 -5.57
CA ALA A 281 -0.31 10.57 -5.22
C ALA A 281 -0.36 9.11 -4.76
N VAL A 282 0.27 8.18 -5.50
CA VAL A 282 0.29 6.75 -5.15
C VAL A 282 0.93 6.51 -3.78
N THR A 283 1.98 7.27 -3.44
CA THR A 283 2.70 7.11 -2.17
C THR A 283 1.87 7.59 -0.99
N ILE A 284 1.22 8.74 -1.13
CA ILE A 284 0.34 9.31 -0.10
C ILE A 284 -0.90 8.43 0.10
N ASP A 285 -1.49 7.95 -1.00
CA ASP A 285 -2.74 7.20 -0.95
C ASP A 285 -2.55 5.76 -0.46
N ASP A 286 -1.45 5.10 -0.84
CA ASP A 286 -1.14 3.79 -0.29
C ASP A 286 -0.98 3.87 1.24
N ALA A 287 -0.35 4.93 1.76
CA ALA A 287 -0.27 5.16 3.21
C ALA A 287 -1.65 5.48 3.83
N ALA A 288 -2.43 6.36 3.21
CA ALA A 288 -3.73 6.79 3.75
C ALA A 288 -4.78 5.66 3.74
N GLN A 289 -4.73 4.75 2.76
CA GLN A 289 -5.60 3.58 2.69
C GLN A 289 -5.08 2.39 3.51
N GLY A 290 -3.92 2.53 4.17
CA GLY A 290 -3.32 1.45 4.94
C GLY A 290 -2.86 0.27 4.09
N VAL A 291 -2.49 0.50 2.82
CA VAL A 291 -1.98 -0.55 1.92
C VAL A 291 -0.70 -1.14 2.51
N THR A 292 -0.74 -2.44 2.79
CA THR A 292 0.40 -3.18 3.34
C THR A 292 1.20 -3.90 2.25
N ASP A 293 0.55 -4.21 1.12
CA ASP A 293 1.07 -5.05 0.06
C ASP A 293 0.75 -4.45 -1.32
N VAL A 294 1.79 -4.01 -2.04
CA VAL A 294 1.66 -3.47 -3.39
C VAL A 294 1.96 -4.56 -4.40
N VAL A 295 0.91 -5.12 -4.99
CA VAL A 295 0.97 -6.11 -6.07
C VAL A 295 0.80 -5.40 -7.41
N ARG A 296 1.81 -5.44 -8.29
CA ARG A 296 1.81 -4.74 -9.59
C ARG A 296 2.82 -5.34 -10.58
N GLY A 297 2.78 -4.91 -11.83
CA GLY A 297 3.70 -5.37 -12.87
C GLY A 297 5.14 -4.92 -12.63
N GLU A 298 6.09 -5.77 -13.03
CA GLU A 298 7.55 -5.54 -12.96
C GLU A 298 8.01 -4.26 -13.69
N ASP A 299 7.24 -3.75 -14.65
CA ASP A 299 7.52 -2.47 -15.30
C ASP A 299 7.50 -1.27 -14.35
N LEU A 300 6.89 -1.42 -13.17
CA LEU A 300 6.86 -0.40 -12.12
C LEU A 300 7.93 -0.61 -11.03
N LEU A 301 8.84 -1.58 -11.19
CA LEU A 301 9.91 -1.85 -10.21
C LEU A 301 10.80 -0.62 -10.01
N ALA A 302 11.24 0.03 -11.10
CA ALA A 302 12.09 1.21 -11.04
C ALA A 302 11.44 2.36 -10.26
N ALA A 303 10.15 2.62 -10.49
CA ALA A 303 9.40 3.64 -9.75
C ALA A 303 9.38 3.42 -8.22
N THR A 304 9.61 2.18 -7.75
CA THR A 304 9.68 1.87 -6.32
C THR A 304 10.83 2.60 -5.61
N HIS A 305 11.92 2.88 -6.32
CA HIS A 305 13.07 3.62 -5.78
C HIS A 305 12.65 5.05 -5.36
N VAL A 306 11.85 5.68 -6.21
CA VAL A 306 11.24 6.99 -5.97
C VAL A 306 10.24 6.94 -4.82
N HIS A 307 9.33 5.97 -4.84
CA HIS A 307 8.28 5.85 -3.82
C HIS A 307 8.91 5.64 -2.44
N ARG A 308 10.00 4.85 -2.38
CA ARG A 308 10.73 4.62 -1.14
C ARG A 308 11.37 5.89 -0.59
N LEU A 309 11.89 6.77 -1.45
CA LEU A 309 12.38 8.10 -1.03
C LEU A 309 11.26 8.96 -0.48
N LEU A 310 10.13 9.05 -1.18
CA LEU A 310 8.97 9.83 -0.73
C LEU A 310 8.43 9.32 0.62
N GLN A 311 8.35 8.00 0.80
CA GLN A 311 7.97 7.40 2.09
C GLN A 311 8.90 7.82 3.22
N ALA A 312 10.22 7.87 2.98
CA ALA A 312 11.17 8.32 3.99
C ALA A 312 11.03 9.82 4.32
N LEU A 313 10.86 10.66 3.30
CA LEU A 313 10.78 12.11 3.47
C LEU A 313 9.52 12.56 4.22
N LEU A 314 8.45 11.79 4.08
CA LEU A 314 7.11 12.07 4.60
C LEU A 314 6.78 11.21 5.84
N ASP A 315 7.74 10.42 6.34
CA ASP A 315 7.57 9.49 7.46
C ASP A 315 6.36 8.54 7.30
N LEU A 316 6.20 8.01 6.08
CA LEU A 316 5.09 7.11 5.73
C LEU A 316 5.49 5.63 5.87
N PRO A 317 4.52 4.73 6.15
CA PRO A 317 4.74 3.30 6.14
C PRO A 317 5.32 2.80 4.80
N VAL A 318 6.18 1.78 4.88
CA VAL A 318 6.74 1.11 3.71
C VAL A 318 5.98 -0.19 3.48
N PRO A 319 5.20 -0.33 2.38
CA PRO A 319 4.53 -1.58 2.07
C PRO A 319 5.54 -2.63 1.59
N ARG A 320 5.11 -3.90 1.63
CA ARG A 320 5.81 -5.00 0.96
C ARG A 320 5.44 -4.98 -0.53
N TYR A 321 6.43 -5.17 -1.40
CA TYR A 321 6.23 -5.13 -2.84
C TYR A 321 6.16 -6.54 -3.42
N HIS A 322 5.33 -6.70 -4.44
CA HIS A 322 5.09 -7.96 -5.12
C HIS A 322 5.02 -7.69 -6.64
N HIS A 323 6.20 -7.55 -7.27
CA HIS A 323 6.28 -7.32 -8.71
C HIS A 323 6.10 -8.63 -9.49
N HIS A 324 4.97 -8.76 -10.18
CA HIS A 324 4.68 -9.90 -11.03
C HIS A 324 5.25 -9.72 -12.44
N ALA A 325 5.58 -10.83 -13.10
CA ALA A 325 5.98 -10.81 -14.50
C ALA A 325 4.87 -10.22 -15.38
N LEU A 326 5.26 -9.60 -16.50
CA LEU A 326 4.32 -9.08 -17.48
C LEU A 326 3.82 -10.21 -18.37
N LEU A 327 2.54 -10.18 -18.75
CA LEU A 327 2.01 -11.15 -19.70
C LEU A 327 2.61 -10.94 -21.08
N THR A 328 3.04 -12.03 -21.71
CA THR A 328 3.63 -12.06 -23.04
C THR A 328 2.79 -12.94 -23.98
N GLY A 329 2.76 -12.58 -25.26
CA GLY A 329 2.12 -13.37 -26.30
C GLY A 329 2.98 -14.57 -26.71
N PRO A 330 2.51 -15.39 -27.67
CA PRO A 330 3.24 -16.55 -28.19
C PRO A 330 4.60 -16.19 -28.79
N ASP A 331 4.73 -14.95 -29.28
CA ASP A 331 5.95 -14.36 -29.85
C ASP A 331 6.92 -13.81 -28.79
N GLY A 332 6.58 -13.95 -27.50
CA GLY A 332 7.34 -13.37 -26.38
C GLY A 332 7.17 -11.85 -26.25
N ALA A 333 6.38 -11.20 -27.12
CA ALA A 333 6.13 -9.78 -27.04
C ALA A 333 5.15 -9.47 -25.89
N ARG A 334 5.37 -8.36 -25.19
CA ARG A 334 4.47 -7.95 -24.10
C ARG A 334 3.06 -7.74 -24.64
N LEU A 335 2.05 -8.37 -24.02
CA LEU A 335 0.63 -8.14 -24.27
C LEU A 335 0.19 -6.81 -23.66
N ALA A 336 0.85 -5.73 -24.06
CA ALA A 336 0.42 -4.36 -23.83
C ALA A 336 -0.24 -3.83 -25.11
N LYS A 337 -1.01 -2.76 -24.93
CA LYS A 337 -1.85 -1.95 -25.85
C LYS A 337 -1.49 -1.87 -27.35
N ARG A 338 -0.30 -2.31 -27.78
CA ARG A 338 0.24 -2.25 -29.14
C ARG A 338 -0.07 -3.47 -30.02
N HIS A 339 -0.47 -4.61 -29.45
CA HIS A 339 -0.70 -5.86 -30.22
C HIS A 339 -2.17 -6.13 -30.59
N GLY A 340 -3.06 -5.14 -30.47
CA GLY A 340 -4.47 -5.33 -30.83
C GLY A 340 -5.24 -6.29 -29.91
N ALA A 341 -4.69 -6.63 -28.74
CA ALA A 341 -5.37 -7.46 -27.76
C ALA A 341 -6.71 -6.82 -27.37
N PRO A 342 -7.82 -7.58 -27.41
CA PRO A 342 -9.15 -7.05 -27.14
C PRO A 342 -9.21 -6.42 -25.73
N THR A 343 -9.93 -5.31 -25.63
CA THR A 343 -10.24 -4.72 -24.32
C THR A 343 -11.18 -5.64 -23.55
N LEU A 344 -11.16 -5.60 -22.22
CA LEU A 344 -12.07 -6.40 -21.39
C LEU A 344 -13.54 -6.07 -21.71
N ALA A 345 -13.87 -4.79 -21.88
CA ALA A 345 -15.19 -4.37 -22.35
C ALA A 345 -15.60 -5.02 -23.68
N ALA A 346 -14.67 -5.17 -24.64
CA ALA A 346 -14.97 -5.81 -25.92
C ALA A 346 -15.23 -7.33 -25.77
N LEU A 347 -14.47 -8.02 -24.91
CA LEU A 347 -14.71 -9.44 -24.58
C LEU A 347 -16.09 -9.60 -23.90
N ARG A 348 -16.40 -8.72 -22.94
CA ARG A 348 -17.69 -8.69 -22.25
C ARG A 348 -18.85 -8.42 -23.20
N GLU A 349 -18.72 -7.47 -24.12
CA GLU A 349 -19.71 -7.14 -25.16
C GLU A 349 -19.89 -8.29 -26.18
N ALA A 350 -18.84 -9.09 -26.41
CA ALA A 350 -18.90 -10.29 -27.24
C ALA A 350 -19.58 -11.49 -26.55
N GLY A 351 -19.95 -11.38 -25.27
CA GLY A 351 -20.63 -12.44 -24.52
C GLY A 351 -19.68 -13.46 -23.88
N GLU A 352 -18.39 -13.17 -23.79
CA GLU A 352 -17.41 -14.01 -23.10
C GLU A 352 -17.70 -14.08 -21.58
N ASP A 353 -17.32 -15.19 -20.94
CA ASP A 353 -17.41 -15.36 -19.49
C ASP A 353 -16.15 -14.82 -18.79
N GLY A 354 -16.31 -13.68 -18.11
CA GLY A 354 -15.22 -13.01 -17.39
C GLY A 354 -14.68 -13.82 -16.21
N ARG A 355 -15.52 -14.62 -15.54
CA ARG A 355 -15.06 -15.49 -14.45
C ARG A 355 -14.25 -16.65 -15.00
N ALA A 356 -14.65 -17.20 -16.15
CA ALA A 356 -13.86 -18.21 -16.86
C ALA A 356 -12.52 -17.64 -17.34
N LEU A 357 -12.50 -16.41 -17.87
CA LEU A 357 -11.26 -15.69 -18.20
C LEU A 357 -10.36 -15.50 -16.97
N ALA A 358 -10.91 -15.05 -15.84
CA ALA A 358 -10.14 -14.89 -14.61
C ALA A 358 -9.56 -16.23 -14.12
N ALA A 359 -10.33 -17.32 -14.21
CA ALA A 359 -9.86 -18.66 -13.87
C ALA A 359 -8.74 -19.15 -14.80
N ALA A 360 -8.83 -18.85 -16.11
CA ALA A 360 -7.78 -19.16 -17.08
C ALA A 360 -6.48 -18.41 -16.74
N LEU A 361 -6.56 -17.09 -16.51
CA LEU A 361 -5.41 -16.27 -16.14
C LEU A 361 -4.73 -16.75 -14.84
N ARG A 362 -5.51 -17.22 -13.85
CA ARG A 362 -4.96 -17.83 -12.62
C ARG A 362 -4.15 -19.10 -12.90
N ARG A 363 -4.49 -19.86 -13.94
CA ARG A 363 -3.74 -21.04 -14.41
C ARG A 363 -2.57 -20.69 -15.32
N GLY A 364 -2.34 -19.40 -15.61
CA GLY A 364 -1.33 -18.94 -16.56
C GLY A 364 -1.76 -19.10 -18.02
N GLU A 365 -3.03 -19.41 -18.28
CA GLU A 365 -3.59 -19.51 -19.63
C GLU A 365 -3.98 -18.10 -20.08
N VAL A 366 -3.26 -17.58 -21.07
CA VAL A 366 -3.59 -16.30 -21.69
C VAL A 366 -4.42 -16.58 -22.95
N PRO A 367 -5.68 -16.10 -23.03
CA PRO A 367 -6.47 -16.23 -24.25
C PRO A 367 -5.86 -15.31 -25.30
N ILE A 368 -5.33 -15.90 -26.37
CA ILE A 368 -4.64 -15.22 -27.47
C ILE A 368 -5.41 -15.50 -28.75
#